data_AF-A0A0X7AAR8-F1
#
_entry.id   AF-A0A0X7AAR8-F1
#
_cell.length_a   1.000
_cell.length_b   1.000
_cell.length_c   1.000
_cell.angle_alpha   90.00
_cell.angle_beta   90.00
_cell.angle_gamma   90.00
#
_symmetry.space_group_name_H-M   'P 1'
#
loop_
_entity.id
_entity.type
_entity.pdbx_description
1 polymer ?
#
loop_
_entity_poly.entity_id
_entity_poly.type
_entity_poly.pdbx_seq_one_letter_code
_entity_poly.pdbx_strand_id
1 'polypeptide(L)'
;MLVAASEAEKAKGFHVHLEDGDIAALMRALLKSERRVQKLELSATTVWIKRQGTETPSWWIKLQTFLAKLLPYTFMRPSPPLDGAGLMRRELETLQVFKARGFPVPPIIYSSLTAVVLGDVGPTIMEHMDAIKTARPAEHDALLVKSAEALGELHAAGLCHGRPHVRDFFLEHGRVGFMDFEERPQEVMPLETAQARDIWLLFLQVATRACDARKTCDAAFARWRENAPPRALEELCRLTGILGRFLPVARLIGRVRMGSDLRRFIMATDYLMNAVNPEAAVKKTGKAGKDD
;
A
#
# COMPACT_ATOMS: atom_id res chain seq x y z
N MET A 1 -1.28 38.53 -21.27
CA MET A 1 -0.21 38.76 -20.27
C MET A 1 -0.49 37.83 -19.12
N LEU A 2 0.39 36.86 -18.91
CA LEU A 2 0.25 35.80 -17.91
C LEU A 2 0.63 36.35 -16.54
N VAL A 3 -0.32 36.39 -15.62
CA VAL A 3 -0.07 36.76 -14.22
C VAL A 3 0.32 35.48 -13.48
N ALA A 4 1.55 35.43 -12.96
CA ALA A 4 1.97 34.34 -12.09
C ALA A 4 1.12 34.36 -10.81
N ALA A 5 0.70 33.17 -10.36
CA ALA A 5 -0.14 33.02 -9.17
C ALA A 5 0.52 33.66 -7.94
N SER A 6 -0.27 34.45 -7.20
CA SER A 6 0.14 35.11 -5.97
C SER A 6 0.47 34.11 -4.85
N GLU A 7 1.27 34.50 -3.86
CA GLU A 7 1.60 33.61 -2.74
C GLU A 7 0.37 33.20 -1.91
N ALA A 8 -0.68 34.02 -1.90
CA ALA A 8 -1.97 33.71 -1.28
C ALA A 8 -2.77 32.64 -2.06
N GLU A 9 -2.56 32.51 -3.37
CA GLU A 9 -3.15 31.44 -4.20
C GLU A 9 -2.36 30.14 -4.07
N LYS A 10 -1.01 30.21 -3.99
CA LYS A 10 -0.16 29.04 -3.69
C LYS A 10 -0.51 28.36 -2.37
N ALA A 11 -1.02 29.11 -1.39
CA ALA A 11 -1.49 28.58 -0.11
C ALA A 11 -2.81 27.79 -0.18
N LYS A 12 -3.56 27.84 -1.30
CA LYS A 12 -4.91 27.26 -1.41
C LYS A 12 -5.02 26.00 -2.28
N GLY A 13 -3.98 25.60 -3.00
CA GLY A 13 -4.04 24.41 -3.85
C GLY A 13 -2.82 24.26 -4.75
N PHE A 14 -2.64 23.06 -5.31
CA PHE A 14 -1.66 22.82 -6.35
C PHE A 14 -2.16 23.48 -7.64
N HIS A 15 -1.60 24.64 -7.98
CA HIS A 15 -1.95 25.40 -9.18
C HIS A 15 -0.92 25.11 -10.28
N VAL A 16 -1.33 24.38 -11.31
CA VAL A 16 -0.56 24.22 -12.56
C VAL A 16 -1.12 25.21 -13.57
N HIS A 17 -0.24 26.03 -14.13
CA HIS A 17 -0.60 26.85 -15.28
C HIS A 17 -0.55 25.96 -16.53
N LEU A 18 -1.71 25.69 -17.14
CA LEU A 18 -1.81 24.91 -18.37
C LEU A 18 -1.95 25.86 -19.56
N GLU A 19 -1.19 25.60 -20.63
CA GLU A 19 -1.36 26.31 -21.90
C GLU A 19 -2.64 25.85 -22.62
N ASP A 20 -3.15 26.64 -23.57
CA ASP A 20 -4.38 26.30 -24.31
C ASP A 20 -4.29 24.91 -24.99
N GLY A 21 -3.10 24.56 -25.49
CA GLY A 21 -2.82 23.25 -26.07
C GLY A 21 -2.91 22.11 -25.04
N ASP A 22 -2.43 22.34 -23.83
CA ASP A 22 -2.49 21.39 -22.72
C ASP A 22 -3.92 21.20 -22.23
N ILE A 23 -4.69 22.28 -22.13
CA ILE A 23 -6.12 22.23 -21.79
C ILE A 23 -6.86 21.38 -22.82
N ALA A 24 -6.63 21.62 -24.10
CA ALA A 24 -7.25 20.85 -25.18
C ALA A 24 -6.86 19.36 -25.12
N ALA A 25 -5.58 19.06 -24.85
CA ALA A 25 -5.10 17.69 -24.71
C ALA A 25 -5.74 16.98 -23.52
N LEU A 26 -5.80 17.64 -22.35
CA LEU A 26 -6.40 17.12 -21.14
C LEU A 26 -7.90 16.83 -21.33
N MET A 27 -8.63 17.78 -21.91
CA MET A 27 -10.08 17.61 -22.18
C MET A 27 -10.33 16.48 -23.17
N ARG A 28 -9.52 16.38 -24.23
CA ARG A 28 -9.62 15.28 -25.20
C ARG A 28 -9.37 13.93 -24.54
N ALA A 29 -8.37 13.83 -23.66
CA ALA A 29 -8.07 12.60 -22.93
C ALA A 29 -9.21 12.22 -21.96
N LEU A 30 -9.78 13.18 -21.23
CA LEU A 30 -10.92 12.94 -20.35
C LEU A 30 -12.15 12.41 -21.12
N LEU A 31 -12.43 12.96 -22.31
CA LEU A 31 -13.58 12.58 -23.13
C LEU A 31 -13.45 11.21 -23.81
N LYS A 32 -12.27 10.86 -24.35
CA LYS A 32 -12.10 9.61 -25.12
C LYS A 32 -12.11 8.32 -24.29
N SER A 33 -11.90 8.40 -22.97
CA SER A 33 -11.92 7.28 -22.01
C SER A 33 -11.34 5.95 -22.52
N GLU A 34 -10.07 5.97 -22.94
CA GLU A 34 -9.43 4.78 -23.53
C GLU A 34 -8.95 3.77 -22.48
N ARG A 35 -8.62 4.21 -21.25
CA ARG A 35 -8.07 3.37 -20.16
C ARG A 35 -8.47 3.87 -18.77
N ARG A 36 -8.50 2.95 -17.79
CA ARG A 36 -8.75 3.27 -16.36
C ARG A 36 -7.73 4.26 -15.80
N VAL A 37 -6.45 4.04 -16.09
CA VAL A 37 -5.35 4.94 -15.73
C VAL A 37 -4.61 5.34 -17.00
N GLN A 38 -4.38 6.64 -17.19
CA GLN A 38 -3.73 7.21 -18.36
C GLN A 38 -2.74 8.29 -17.96
N LYS A 39 -1.47 8.12 -18.34
CA LYS A 39 -0.44 9.16 -18.26
C LYS A 39 -0.64 10.14 -19.43
N LEU A 40 -0.51 11.44 -19.15
CA LEU A 40 -0.52 12.50 -20.15
C LEU A 40 0.64 13.45 -19.85
N GLU A 41 1.51 13.64 -20.84
CA GLU A 41 2.60 14.61 -20.78
C GLU A 41 2.07 15.94 -21.32
N LEU A 42 2.10 16.97 -20.48
CA LEU A 42 1.74 18.36 -20.79
C LEU A 42 3.02 19.19 -20.89
N SER A 43 2.94 20.39 -21.45
CA SER A 43 4.11 21.26 -21.69
C SER A 43 4.96 21.49 -20.43
N ALA A 44 4.33 21.71 -19.28
CA ALA A 44 4.99 22.05 -18.01
C ALA A 44 5.05 20.90 -17.00
N THR A 45 4.28 19.83 -17.19
CA THR A 45 4.17 18.76 -16.19
C THR A 45 3.62 17.45 -16.77
N THR A 46 3.77 16.37 -16.02
CA THR A 46 3.08 15.11 -16.30
C THR A 46 1.87 14.98 -15.37
N VAL A 47 0.75 14.50 -15.92
CA VAL A 47 -0.46 14.22 -15.15
C VAL A 47 -0.95 12.79 -15.37
N TRP A 48 -1.65 12.27 -14.38
CA TRP A 48 -2.25 10.95 -14.38
C TRP A 48 -3.77 11.06 -14.25
N ILE A 49 -4.49 10.54 -15.24
CA ILE A 49 -5.94 10.51 -15.24
C ILE A 49 -6.40 9.14 -14.74
N LYS A 50 -7.03 9.09 -13.56
CA LYS A 50 -7.62 7.89 -12.97
C LYS A 50 -9.15 7.97 -13.09
N ARG A 51 -9.78 6.95 -13.66
CA ARG A 51 -11.23 6.85 -13.89
C ARG A 51 -11.80 5.69 -13.09
N GLN A 52 -13.03 5.83 -12.60
CA GLN A 52 -13.75 4.83 -11.83
C GLN A 52 -15.09 4.49 -12.50
N GLY A 53 -15.59 3.27 -12.27
CA GLY A 53 -16.87 2.81 -12.83
C GLY A 53 -16.80 2.24 -14.25
N THR A 54 -15.60 2.04 -14.79
CA THR A 54 -15.38 1.36 -16.09
C THR A 54 -15.35 -0.17 -15.98
N GLU A 55 -15.40 -0.71 -14.77
CA GLU A 55 -15.30 -2.15 -14.50
C GLU A 55 -16.65 -2.75 -14.13
N THR A 56 -16.94 -3.94 -14.68
CA THR A 56 -18.09 -4.74 -14.27
C THR A 56 -17.72 -5.50 -12.98
N PRO A 57 -18.53 -5.44 -11.92
CA PRO A 57 -18.22 -6.15 -10.68
C PRO A 57 -18.21 -7.66 -10.92
N SER A 58 -17.03 -8.27 -10.75
CA SER A 58 -16.82 -9.70 -10.95
C SER A 58 -17.64 -10.52 -9.95
N TRP A 59 -18.28 -11.59 -10.44
CA TRP A 59 -19.04 -12.52 -9.60
C TRP A 59 -18.16 -13.22 -8.55
N TRP A 60 -16.86 -13.38 -8.84
CA TRP A 60 -15.88 -13.92 -7.90
C TRP A 60 -15.72 -13.06 -6.65
N ILE A 61 -15.80 -11.73 -6.79
CA ILE A 61 -15.73 -10.79 -5.66
C ILE A 61 -16.98 -10.96 -4.77
N LYS A 62 -18.16 -11.21 -5.36
CA LYS A 62 -19.39 -11.50 -4.60
C LYS A 62 -19.27 -12.81 -3.82
N LEU A 63 -18.70 -13.85 -4.45
CA LEU A 63 -18.45 -15.13 -3.79
C LEU A 63 -17.44 -15.00 -2.64
N GLN A 64 -16.31 -14.33 -2.88
CA GLN A 64 -15.32 -14.03 -1.83
C GLN A 64 -15.92 -13.25 -0.66
N THR A 65 -16.75 -12.24 -0.96
CA THR A 65 -17.46 -11.45 0.07
C THR A 65 -18.40 -12.33 0.89
N PHE A 66 -19.09 -13.28 0.26
CA PHE A 66 -19.96 -14.22 0.95
C PHE A 66 -19.17 -15.19 1.86
N LEU A 67 -18.09 -15.78 1.35
CA LEU A 67 -17.22 -16.66 2.15
C LEU A 67 -16.54 -15.92 3.32
N ALA A 68 -16.10 -14.67 3.10
CA ALA A 68 -15.49 -13.85 4.13
C ALA A 68 -16.48 -13.42 5.24
N LYS A 69 -17.80 -13.43 4.97
CA LYS A 69 -18.84 -13.23 5.99
C LYS A 69 -19.07 -14.46 6.85
N LEU A 70 -18.84 -15.66 6.29
CA LEU A 70 -19.02 -16.93 7.00
C LEU A 70 -17.82 -17.30 7.88
N LEU A 71 -16.63 -16.81 7.54
CA LEU A 71 -15.42 -17.03 8.33
C LEU A 71 -15.28 -15.94 9.43
N PRO A 72 -14.81 -16.30 10.64
CA PRO A 72 -14.63 -15.35 11.74
C PRO A 72 -13.45 -14.37 11.51
N TYR A 73 -12.82 -14.40 10.34
CA TYR A 73 -11.61 -13.66 10.02
C TYR A 73 -11.95 -12.28 9.43
N THR A 74 -12.22 -11.32 10.32
CA THR A 74 -12.55 -9.92 9.95
C THR A 74 -11.49 -9.28 9.05
N PHE A 75 -10.20 -9.63 9.23
CA PHE A 75 -9.10 -9.12 8.42
C PHE A 75 -9.13 -9.55 6.94
N MET A 76 -9.96 -10.54 6.58
CA MET A 76 -10.14 -10.98 5.18
C MET A 76 -11.36 -10.34 4.51
N ARG A 77 -12.10 -9.47 5.20
CA ARG A 77 -13.32 -8.85 4.66
C ARG A 77 -12.95 -7.82 3.59
N PRO A 78 -13.45 -7.98 2.34
CA PRO A 78 -13.26 -6.97 1.31
C PRO A 78 -14.02 -5.69 1.65
N SER A 79 -13.57 -4.57 1.09
CA SER A 79 -14.28 -3.29 1.20
C SER A 79 -15.69 -3.39 0.56
N PRO A 80 -16.70 -2.64 1.04
CA PRO A 80 -18.03 -2.66 0.46
C PRO A 80 -18.00 -2.26 -1.02
N PRO A 81 -18.76 -2.96 -1.88
CA PRO A 81 -18.85 -2.59 -3.30
C PRO A 81 -19.51 -1.22 -3.43
N LEU A 82 -18.92 -0.35 -4.25
CA LEU A 82 -19.44 0.97 -4.58
C LEU A 82 -19.55 1.11 -6.11
N ASP A 83 -20.42 2.02 -6.55
CA ASP A 83 -20.45 2.46 -7.94
C ASP A 83 -19.24 3.37 -8.26
N GLY A 84 -19.06 3.75 -9.53
CA GLY A 84 -17.92 4.58 -9.95
C GLY A 84 -17.82 5.90 -9.18
N ALA A 85 -18.96 6.53 -8.88
CA ALA A 85 -19.01 7.76 -8.11
C ALA A 85 -18.63 7.56 -6.64
N GLY A 86 -19.09 6.47 -6.02
CA GLY A 86 -18.68 6.10 -4.67
C GLY A 86 -17.19 5.79 -4.58
N LEU A 87 -16.63 5.05 -5.54
CA LEU A 87 -15.19 4.78 -5.60
C LEU A 87 -14.36 6.05 -5.75
N MET A 88 -14.80 6.99 -6.60
CA MET A 88 -14.10 8.26 -6.78
C MET A 88 -14.18 9.14 -5.52
N ARG A 89 -15.36 9.24 -4.89
CA ARG A 89 -15.53 9.96 -3.63
C ARG A 89 -14.60 9.39 -2.55
N ARG A 90 -14.54 8.06 -2.41
CA ARG A 90 -13.67 7.36 -1.48
C ARG A 90 -12.19 7.69 -1.70
N GLU A 91 -11.74 7.66 -2.95
CA GLU A 91 -10.36 8.01 -3.32
C GLU A 91 -10.03 9.45 -2.90
N LEU A 92 -10.88 10.42 -3.27
CA LEU A 92 -10.69 11.84 -2.97
C LEU A 92 -10.70 12.11 -1.46
N GLU A 93 -11.65 11.53 -0.73
CA GLU A 93 -11.69 11.62 0.74
C GLU A 93 -10.41 11.10 1.37
N THR A 94 -9.90 9.96 0.88
CA THR A 94 -8.68 9.34 1.43
C THR A 94 -7.46 10.20 1.15
N LEU A 95 -7.30 10.71 -0.08
CA LEU A 95 -6.24 11.65 -0.44
C LEU A 95 -6.25 12.90 0.46
N GLN A 96 -7.44 13.48 0.70
CA GLN A 96 -7.58 14.65 1.56
C GLN A 96 -7.25 14.35 3.02
N VAL A 97 -7.70 13.20 3.54
CA VAL A 97 -7.38 12.79 4.92
C VAL A 97 -5.88 12.57 5.10
N PHE A 98 -5.22 11.88 4.18
CA PHE A 98 -3.78 11.65 4.23
C PHE A 98 -3.00 12.97 4.19
N LYS A 99 -3.36 13.86 3.25
CA LYS A 99 -2.77 15.19 3.13
C LYS A 99 -2.96 16.02 4.41
N ALA A 100 -4.17 16.01 4.99
CA ALA A 100 -4.48 16.72 6.22
C ALA A 100 -3.71 16.18 7.44
N ARG A 101 -3.30 14.90 7.42
CA ARG A 101 -2.40 14.32 8.42
C ARG A 101 -0.91 14.48 8.10
N GLY A 102 -0.57 15.23 7.05
CA GLY A 102 0.80 15.61 6.71
C GLY A 102 1.57 14.58 5.86
N PHE A 103 0.88 13.55 5.36
CA PHE A 103 1.48 12.56 4.47
C PHE A 103 1.47 13.06 3.02
N PRO A 104 2.60 12.93 2.30
CA PRO A 104 2.64 13.18 0.86
C PRO A 104 1.63 12.32 0.10
N VAL A 105 0.87 12.96 -0.78
CA VAL A 105 -0.06 12.33 -1.71
C VAL A 105 0.06 13.00 -3.07
N PRO A 106 -0.32 12.32 -4.18
CA PRO A 106 -0.34 12.96 -5.48
C PRO A 106 -1.20 14.23 -5.46
N PRO A 107 -0.72 15.36 -5.99
CA PRO A 107 -1.49 16.59 -5.97
C PRO A 107 -2.70 16.46 -6.89
N ILE A 108 -3.88 16.83 -6.39
CA ILE A 108 -5.12 16.81 -7.18
C ILE A 108 -5.16 18.08 -8.04
N ILE A 109 -5.17 17.90 -9.37
CA ILE A 109 -5.27 18.99 -10.37
C ILE A 109 -6.74 19.20 -10.76
N TYR A 110 -7.48 18.11 -10.94
CA TYR A 110 -8.89 18.14 -11.30
C TYR A 110 -9.60 16.93 -10.73
N SER A 111 -10.89 17.07 -10.40
CA SER A 111 -11.75 15.94 -10.05
C SER A 111 -13.16 16.12 -10.57
N SER A 112 -13.82 15.02 -10.88
CA SER A 112 -15.23 14.92 -11.25
C SER A 112 -15.87 13.76 -10.50
N LEU A 113 -17.14 13.47 -10.79
CA LEU A 113 -17.85 12.33 -10.19
C LEU A 113 -17.15 10.99 -10.46
N THR A 114 -16.46 10.82 -11.58
CA THR A 114 -15.90 9.50 -11.97
C THR A 114 -14.46 9.56 -12.46
N ALA A 115 -13.83 10.75 -12.49
CA ALA A 115 -12.43 10.91 -12.88
C ALA A 115 -11.68 11.85 -11.93
N VAL A 116 -10.39 11.59 -11.72
CA VAL A 116 -9.45 12.49 -11.06
C VAL A 116 -8.19 12.62 -11.90
N VAL A 117 -7.65 13.83 -11.96
CA VAL A 117 -6.35 14.13 -12.57
C VAL A 117 -5.39 14.47 -11.44
N LEU A 118 -4.35 13.65 -11.33
CA LEU A 118 -3.30 13.75 -10.32
C LEU A 118 -2.03 14.25 -10.98
N GLY A 119 -1.26 15.10 -10.31
CA GLY A 119 0.09 15.43 -10.76
C GLY A 119 1.03 14.26 -10.54
N ASP A 120 2.06 14.20 -11.38
CA ASP A 120 3.08 13.17 -11.29
C ASP A 120 3.90 13.30 -10.00
N VAL A 121 4.16 12.15 -9.35
CA VAL A 121 4.92 12.06 -8.10
C VAL A 121 6.35 11.54 -8.32
N GLY A 122 6.76 11.42 -9.58
CA GLY A 122 8.01 10.78 -9.97
C GLY A 122 7.97 9.26 -9.77
N PRO A 123 9.13 8.60 -9.77
CA PRO A 123 9.19 7.16 -9.67
C PRO A 123 8.73 6.64 -8.30
N THR A 124 8.05 5.50 -8.35
CA THR A 124 7.64 4.75 -7.18
C THR A 124 8.84 4.20 -6.41
N ILE A 125 8.67 3.85 -5.14
CA ILE A 125 9.69 3.16 -4.36
C ILE A 125 10.09 1.84 -5.05
N MET A 126 9.12 1.13 -5.64
CA MET A 126 9.39 -0.10 -6.39
C MET A 126 10.32 0.13 -7.58
N GLU A 127 10.06 1.16 -8.39
CA GLU A 127 10.90 1.51 -9.54
C GLU A 127 12.32 1.94 -9.11
N HIS A 128 12.43 2.74 -8.04
CA HIS A 128 13.72 3.09 -7.45
C HIS A 128 14.48 1.85 -6.98
N MET A 129 13.81 0.93 -6.29
CA MET A 129 14.40 -0.33 -5.84
C MET A 129 14.89 -1.15 -7.04
N ASP A 130 14.04 -1.37 -8.04
CA ASP A 130 14.38 -2.20 -9.20
C ASP A 130 15.59 -1.63 -9.97
N ALA A 131 15.72 -0.31 -10.06
CA ALA A 131 16.86 0.35 -10.70
C ALA A 131 18.20 0.18 -9.95
N ILE A 132 18.17 0.01 -8.62
CA ILE A 132 19.40 0.01 -7.80
C ILE A 132 19.73 -1.37 -7.22
N LYS A 133 18.87 -2.37 -7.38
CA LYS A 133 18.96 -3.68 -6.73
C LYS A 133 20.33 -4.35 -6.90
N THR A 134 20.87 -4.39 -8.12
CA THR A 134 22.14 -5.06 -8.40
C THR A 134 23.35 -4.23 -7.97
N ALA A 135 23.32 -2.92 -8.21
CA ALA A 135 24.47 -2.05 -7.95
C ALA A 135 24.60 -1.65 -6.48
N ARG A 136 23.48 -1.49 -5.78
CA ARG A 136 23.39 -0.94 -4.42
C ARG A 136 22.36 -1.71 -3.58
N PRO A 137 22.60 -3.02 -3.30
CA PRO A 137 21.63 -3.88 -2.61
C PRO A 137 21.30 -3.40 -1.18
N ALA A 138 22.24 -2.74 -0.49
CA ALA A 138 21.99 -2.18 0.83
C ALA A 138 21.02 -0.98 0.77
N GLU A 139 21.15 -0.11 -0.24
CA GLU A 139 20.23 1.03 -0.43
C GLU A 139 18.85 0.55 -0.91
N HIS A 140 18.81 -0.49 -1.74
CA HIS A 140 17.56 -1.18 -2.10
C HIS A 140 16.81 -1.66 -0.84
N ASP A 141 17.50 -2.35 0.07
CA ASP A 141 16.88 -2.85 1.29
C ASP A 141 16.52 -1.73 2.27
N ALA A 142 17.29 -0.63 2.31
CA ALA A 142 16.94 0.55 3.09
C ALA A 142 15.60 1.17 2.67
N LEU A 143 15.21 1.10 1.39
CA LEU A 143 13.91 1.55 0.92
C LEU A 143 12.75 0.68 1.44
N LEU A 144 12.96 -0.63 1.59
CA LEU A 144 11.98 -1.53 2.21
C LEU A 144 11.79 -1.19 3.70
N VAL A 145 12.89 -0.96 4.42
CA VAL A 145 12.87 -0.56 5.83
C VAL A 145 12.14 0.78 5.99
N LYS A 146 12.46 1.77 5.15
CA LYS A 146 11.82 3.09 5.14
C LYS A 146 10.32 3.02 4.81
N SER A 147 9.92 2.09 3.96
CA SER A 147 8.50 1.84 3.66
C SER A 147 7.74 1.32 4.89
N ALA A 148 8.37 0.47 5.70
CA ALA A 148 7.79 -0.04 6.94
C ALA A 148 7.75 1.01 8.05
N GLU A 149 8.79 1.83 8.16
CA GLU A 149 8.83 3.01 9.03
C GLU A 149 7.66 3.96 8.73
N ALA A 150 7.51 4.37 7.48
CA ALA A 150 6.44 5.25 7.03
C ALA A 150 5.04 4.65 7.26
N LEU A 151 4.88 3.33 7.08
CA LEU A 151 3.62 2.67 7.40
C LEU A 151 3.34 2.68 8.91
N GLY A 152 4.38 2.58 9.74
CA GLY A 152 4.27 2.73 11.20
C GLY A 152 3.83 4.14 11.59
N GLU A 153 4.42 5.18 10.99
CA GLU A 153 4.02 6.58 11.17
C GLU A 153 2.57 6.82 10.72
N LEU A 154 2.16 6.25 9.59
CA LEU A 154 0.78 6.28 9.11
C LEU A 154 -0.18 5.67 10.14
N HIS A 155 0.20 4.53 10.72
CA HIS A 155 -0.60 3.88 11.75
C HIS A 155 -0.66 4.69 13.06
N ALA A 156 0.44 5.31 13.46
CA ALA A 156 0.49 6.22 14.61
C ALA A 156 -0.45 7.41 14.45
N ALA A 157 -0.60 7.90 13.21
CA ALA A 157 -1.56 8.94 12.86
C ALA A 157 -3.02 8.45 12.84
N GLY A 158 -3.32 7.22 13.26
CA GLY A 158 -4.68 6.68 13.25
C GLY A 158 -5.24 6.46 11.84
N LEU A 159 -4.36 6.21 10.88
CA LEU A 159 -4.70 5.86 9.51
C LEU A 159 -4.27 4.42 9.19
N CYS A 160 -4.82 3.89 8.10
CA CYS A 160 -4.34 2.69 7.43
C CYS A 160 -4.41 2.92 5.92
N HIS A 161 -3.52 2.28 5.18
CA HIS A 161 -3.48 2.30 3.71
C HIS A 161 -4.50 1.33 3.09
N GLY A 162 -4.71 0.18 3.73
CA GLY A 162 -5.65 -0.87 3.31
C GLY A 162 -5.07 -1.95 2.40
N ARG A 163 -4.13 -1.59 1.53
CA ARG A 163 -3.39 -2.54 0.68
C ARG A 163 -1.99 -2.01 0.36
N PRO A 164 -1.13 -1.82 1.38
CA PRO A 164 0.18 -1.22 1.18
C PRO A 164 1.05 -2.09 0.27
N HIS A 165 1.64 -1.46 -0.74
CA HIS A 165 2.62 -2.05 -1.63
C HIS A 165 3.61 -0.97 -2.05
N VAL A 166 4.91 -1.31 -2.13
CA VAL A 166 5.96 -0.34 -2.50
C VAL A 166 5.83 0.26 -3.91
N ARG A 167 4.87 -0.22 -4.70
CA ARG A 167 4.54 0.33 -6.04
C ARG A 167 3.56 1.50 -5.93
N ASP A 168 2.84 1.56 -4.81
CA ASP A 168 1.84 2.57 -4.49
C ASP A 168 2.46 3.63 -3.55
N PHE A 169 3.78 3.56 -3.32
CA PHE A 169 4.55 4.49 -2.49
C PHE A 169 5.54 5.25 -3.37
N PHE A 170 5.87 6.49 -3.00
CA PHE A 170 6.86 7.34 -3.68
C PHE A 170 7.69 8.14 -2.67
N LEU A 171 8.74 8.83 -3.13
CA LEU A 171 9.54 9.71 -2.28
C LEU A 171 9.28 11.17 -2.64
N GLU A 172 8.91 11.98 -1.64
CA GLU A 172 8.80 13.43 -1.76
C GLU A 172 9.66 14.07 -0.67
N HIS A 173 10.70 14.81 -1.08
CA HIS A 173 11.65 15.48 -0.17
C HIS A 173 12.20 14.54 0.92
N GLY A 174 12.48 13.29 0.54
CA GLY A 174 12.99 12.28 1.47
C GLY A 174 11.96 11.67 2.41
N ARG A 175 10.67 12.02 2.33
CA ARG A 175 9.58 11.34 3.04
C ARG A 175 8.84 10.39 2.10
N VAL A 176 8.26 9.33 2.65
CA VAL A 176 7.44 8.40 1.86
C VAL A 176 6.04 8.99 1.70
N GLY A 177 5.57 9.01 0.46
CA GLY A 177 4.19 9.31 0.10
C GLY A 177 3.39 8.08 -0.26
N PHE A 178 2.05 8.22 -0.23
CA PHE A 178 1.11 7.15 -0.49
C PHE A 178 0.14 7.52 -1.61
N MET A 179 -0.22 6.55 -2.44
CA MET A 179 -1.23 6.68 -3.48
C MET A 179 -1.99 5.37 -3.67
N ASP A 180 -2.96 5.38 -4.57
CA ASP A 180 -3.77 4.21 -4.94
C ASP A 180 -4.51 3.53 -3.76
N PHE A 181 -5.44 4.29 -3.16
CA PHE A 181 -6.24 3.85 -2.00
C PHE A 181 -7.44 2.97 -2.41
N GLU A 182 -7.17 1.81 -2.99
CA GLU A 182 -8.22 0.91 -3.48
C GLU A 182 -9.12 0.33 -2.38
N GLU A 183 -8.60 0.15 -1.17
CA GLU A 183 -9.32 -0.48 -0.07
C GLU A 183 -9.42 0.44 1.16
N ARG A 184 -10.57 0.39 1.84
CA ARG A 184 -10.77 0.98 3.16
C ARG A 184 -11.24 -0.09 4.15
N PRO A 185 -10.35 -1.00 4.58
CA PRO A 185 -10.71 -2.07 5.51
C PRO A 185 -11.31 -1.55 6.81
N GLN A 186 -10.92 -0.36 7.28
CA GLN A 186 -11.48 0.27 8.47
C GLN A 186 -12.99 0.57 8.39
N GLU A 187 -13.62 0.50 7.20
CA GLU A 187 -15.08 0.58 7.05
C GLU A 187 -15.79 -0.72 7.49
N VAL A 188 -15.07 -1.85 7.59
CA VAL A 188 -15.64 -3.19 7.83
C VAL A 188 -14.95 -3.99 8.94
N MET A 189 -13.88 -3.44 9.52
CA MET A 189 -13.15 -3.99 10.68
C MET A 189 -12.58 -2.86 11.55
N PRO A 190 -12.23 -3.12 12.82
CA PRO A 190 -11.53 -2.15 13.66
C PRO A 190 -10.24 -1.64 13.00
N LEU A 191 -9.89 -0.37 13.25
CA LEU A 191 -8.71 0.27 12.66
C LEU A 191 -7.44 -0.52 12.97
N GLU A 192 -7.31 -1.03 14.19
CA GLU A 192 -6.14 -1.76 14.67
C GLU A 192 -5.99 -3.11 13.94
N THR A 193 -7.11 -3.77 13.63
CA THR A 193 -7.12 -4.96 12.77
C THR A 193 -6.75 -4.61 11.32
N ALA A 194 -7.21 -3.46 10.80
CA ALA A 194 -6.81 -2.97 9.48
C ALA A 194 -5.31 -2.64 9.41
N GLN A 195 -4.76 -2.01 10.44
CA GLN A 195 -3.33 -1.72 10.56
C GLN A 195 -2.48 -3.00 10.69
N ALA A 196 -2.97 -4.00 11.42
CA ALA A 196 -2.34 -5.33 11.49
C ALA A 196 -2.33 -6.03 10.12
N ARG A 197 -3.43 -5.91 9.35
CA ARG A 197 -3.50 -6.41 7.97
C ARG A 197 -2.50 -5.69 7.06
N ASP A 198 -2.41 -4.37 7.17
CA ASP A 198 -1.50 -3.55 6.36
C ASP A 198 -0.04 -3.97 6.52
N ILE A 199 0.45 -4.07 7.75
CA ILE A 199 1.84 -4.48 7.96
C ILE A 199 2.08 -5.91 7.48
N TRP A 200 1.13 -6.82 7.67
CA TRP A 200 1.24 -8.17 7.13
C TRP A 200 1.33 -8.18 5.59
N LEU A 201 0.50 -7.38 4.90
CA LEU A 201 0.54 -7.23 3.44
C LEU A 201 1.86 -6.63 2.96
N LEU A 202 2.38 -5.60 3.63
CA LEU A 202 3.68 -5.03 3.29
C LEU A 202 4.80 -6.07 3.44
N PHE A 203 4.76 -6.91 4.47
CA PHE A 203 5.75 -7.96 4.70
C PHE A 203 5.76 -9.05 3.63
N LEU A 204 4.67 -9.25 2.87
CA LEU A 204 4.69 -10.08 1.66
C LEU A 204 5.74 -9.57 0.65
N GLN A 205 5.92 -8.25 0.58
CA GLN A 205 6.92 -7.61 -0.27
C GLN A 205 8.29 -7.59 0.38
N VAL A 206 8.40 -7.17 1.66
CA VAL A 206 9.68 -7.07 2.38
C VAL A 206 10.40 -8.43 2.37
N ALA A 207 9.69 -9.51 2.75
CA ALA A 207 10.30 -10.83 2.89
C ALA A 207 10.78 -11.44 1.56
N THR A 208 10.22 -11.01 0.42
CA THR A 208 10.54 -11.61 -0.89
C THR A 208 11.36 -10.73 -1.81
N ARG A 209 11.35 -9.41 -1.60
CA ARG A 209 12.11 -8.47 -2.43
C ARG A 209 13.50 -8.19 -1.87
N ALA A 210 13.66 -8.25 -0.55
CA ALA A 210 14.91 -7.95 0.15
C ALA A 210 16.09 -8.78 -0.39
N CYS A 211 17.25 -8.14 -0.51
CA CYS A 211 18.51 -8.79 -0.85
C CYS A 211 19.06 -9.59 0.34
N ASP A 212 18.96 -9.05 1.56
CA ASP A 212 19.19 -9.77 2.82
C ASP A 212 17.88 -9.89 3.59
N ALA A 213 17.11 -10.93 3.27
CA ALA A 213 15.75 -11.08 3.79
C ALA A 213 15.68 -11.07 5.33
N ARG A 214 16.63 -11.71 6.02
CA ARG A 214 16.59 -11.76 7.49
C ARG A 214 16.86 -10.39 8.09
N LYS A 215 17.99 -9.77 7.73
CA LYS A 215 18.38 -8.46 8.27
C LYS A 215 17.34 -7.39 7.96
N THR A 216 16.83 -7.40 6.73
CA THR A 216 15.87 -6.40 6.26
C THR A 216 14.49 -6.57 6.88
N CYS A 217 14.01 -7.81 7.08
CA CYS A 217 12.79 -8.04 7.84
C CYS A 217 12.92 -7.57 9.30
N ASP A 218 14.03 -7.87 9.97
CA ASP A 218 14.31 -7.43 11.34
C ASP A 218 14.32 -5.91 11.46
N ALA A 219 15.05 -5.22 10.57
CA ALA A 219 15.09 -3.77 10.55
C ALA A 219 13.71 -3.15 10.21
N ALA A 220 13.00 -3.68 9.21
CA ALA A 220 11.68 -3.18 8.82
C ALA A 220 10.65 -3.34 9.94
N PHE A 221 10.65 -4.50 10.61
CA PHE A 221 9.71 -4.76 11.71
C PHE A 221 10.00 -3.85 12.91
N ALA A 222 11.28 -3.68 13.26
CA ALA A 222 11.69 -2.77 14.32
C ALA A 222 11.24 -1.33 14.03
N ARG A 223 11.49 -0.81 12.82
CA ARG A 223 11.08 0.55 12.43
C ARG A 223 9.58 0.76 12.39
N TRP A 224 8.83 -0.22 11.90
CA TRP A 224 7.37 -0.16 12.00
C TRP A 224 6.92 -0.11 13.46
N ARG A 225 7.48 -0.98 14.31
CA ARG A 225 7.12 -1.12 15.73
C ARG A 225 7.45 0.11 16.57
N GLU A 226 8.49 0.86 16.21
CA GLU A 226 8.86 2.14 16.88
C GLU A 226 7.68 3.14 16.89
N ASN A 227 6.86 3.13 15.83
CA ASN A 227 5.74 4.06 15.67
C ASN A 227 4.36 3.39 15.82
N ALA A 228 4.27 2.07 15.63
CA ALA A 228 2.99 1.37 15.58
C ALA A 228 2.19 1.48 16.89
N PRO A 229 0.86 1.71 16.82
CA PRO A 229 0.00 1.66 17.99
C PRO A 229 0.08 0.29 18.70
N PRO A 230 0.14 0.22 20.04
CA PRO A 230 0.24 -1.05 20.77
C PRO A 230 -0.85 -2.07 20.41
N ARG A 231 -2.08 -1.58 20.22
CA ARG A 231 -3.22 -2.42 19.81
C ARG A 231 -3.07 -3.02 18.41
N ALA A 232 -2.41 -2.33 17.47
CA ALA A 232 -2.13 -2.87 16.15
C ALA A 232 -1.13 -4.04 16.23
N LEU A 233 -0.17 -3.97 17.16
CA LEU A 233 0.76 -5.08 17.44
C LEU A 233 0.03 -6.29 18.06
N GLU A 234 -0.88 -6.06 19.01
CA GLU A 234 -1.71 -7.13 19.59
C GLU A 234 -2.57 -7.84 18.52
N GLU A 235 -3.19 -7.07 17.64
CA GLU A 235 -3.97 -7.61 16.51
C GLU A 235 -3.07 -8.33 15.49
N LEU A 236 -1.84 -7.86 15.27
CA LEU A 236 -0.86 -8.57 14.45
C LEU A 236 -0.47 -9.93 15.06
N CYS A 237 -0.29 -10.02 16.39
CA CYS A 237 -0.06 -11.29 17.08
C CYS A 237 -1.22 -12.27 16.86
N ARG A 238 -2.47 -11.79 16.97
CA ARG A 238 -3.67 -12.60 16.73
C ARG A 238 -3.76 -13.07 15.27
N LEU A 239 -3.60 -12.13 14.33
CA LEU A 239 -3.67 -12.38 12.89
C LEU A 239 -2.62 -13.41 12.47
N THR A 240 -1.36 -13.21 12.83
CA THR A 240 -0.26 -14.12 12.47
C THR A 240 -0.39 -15.49 13.13
N GLY A 241 -0.93 -15.56 14.36
CA GLY A 241 -1.25 -16.84 15.02
C GLY A 241 -2.34 -17.63 14.28
N ILE A 242 -3.35 -16.94 13.72
CA ILE A 242 -4.36 -17.56 12.86
C ILE A 242 -3.76 -18.03 11.55
N LEU A 243 -3.04 -17.14 10.83
CA LEU A 243 -2.44 -17.47 9.54
C LEU A 243 -1.38 -18.57 9.65
N GLY A 244 -0.66 -18.62 10.77
CA GLY A 244 0.33 -19.65 11.09
C GLY A 244 -0.23 -21.07 11.06
N ARG A 245 -1.53 -21.26 11.38
CA ARG A 245 -2.20 -22.57 11.31
C ARG A 245 -2.26 -23.13 9.89
N PHE A 246 -2.22 -22.27 8.88
CA PHE A 246 -2.27 -22.67 7.47
C PHE A 246 -0.87 -22.91 6.87
N LEU A 247 0.22 -22.55 7.57
CA LEU A 247 1.58 -22.75 7.08
C LEU A 247 1.94 -24.21 6.74
N PRO A 248 1.54 -25.24 7.52
CA PRO A 248 1.83 -26.64 7.16
C PRO A 248 1.21 -27.05 5.83
N VAL A 249 -0.05 -26.66 5.60
CA VAL A 249 -0.77 -26.93 4.34
C VAL A 249 -0.13 -26.14 3.19
N ALA A 250 0.17 -24.86 3.41
CA ALA A 250 0.85 -24.02 2.43
C ALA A 250 2.20 -24.61 2.01
N ARG A 251 3.00 -25.12 2.97
CA ARG A 251 4.28 -25.80 2.70
C ARG A 251 4.07 -27.10 1.93
N LEU A 252 3.03 -27.88 2.23
CA LEU A 252 2.71 -29.11 1.51
C LEU A 252 2.38 -28.82 0.03
N ILE A 253 1.52 -27.84 -0.22
CA ILE A 253 1.20 -27.38 -1.60
C ILE A 253 2.48 -26.89 -2.29
N GLY A 254 3.32 -26.14 -1.57
CA GLY A 254 4.57 -25.61 -2.08
C GLY A 254 5.59 -26.68 -2.51
N ARG A 255 5.52 -27.90 -1.97
CA ARG A 255 6.36 -29.03 -2.43
C ARG A 255 5.97 -29.52 -3.83
N VAL A 256 4.70 -29.36 -4.22
CA VAL A 256 4.19 -29.77 -5.52
C VAL A 256 4.27 -28.61 -6.52
N ARG A 257 3.82 -27.42 -6.11
CA ARG A 257 3.81 -26.22 -6.95
C ARG A 257 4.04 -24.96 -6.12
N MET A 258 5.26 -24.42 -6.19
CA MET A 258 5.61 -23.18 -5.50
C MET A 258 5.28 -21.94 -6.35
N GLY A 259 4.08 -21.38 -6.18
CA GLY A 259 3.72 -20.07 -6.74
C GLY A 259 4.39 -18.90 -6.01
N SER A 260 4.53 -17.76 -6.69
CA SER A 260 5.07 -16.51 -6.12
C SER A 260 4.29 -16.05 -4.89
N ASP A 261 2.96 -16.06 -4.94
CA ASP A 261 2.12 -15.61 -3.84
C ASP A 261 2.14 -16.57 -2.65
N LEU A 262 2.21 -17.87 -2.91
CA LEU A 262 2.38 -18.87 -1.87
C LEU A 262 3.72 -18.70 -1.14
N ARG A 263 4.80 -18.45 -1.89
CA ARG A 263 6.13 -18.15 -1.32
C ARG A 263 6.07 -16.91 -0.44
N ARG A 264 5.49 -15.81 -0.94
CA ARG A 264 5.30 -14.55 -0.20
C ARG A 264 4.55 -14.77 1.11
N PHE A 265 3.42 -15.48 1.03
CA PHE A 265 2.60 -15.83 2.19
C PHE A 265 3.41 -16.58 3.25
N ILE A 266 4.12 -17.65 2.85
CA ILE A 266 4.91 -18.48 3.78
C ILE A 266 6.01 -17.65 4.43
N MET A 267 6.82 -16.93 3.64
CA MET A 267 7.98 -16.19 4.14
C MET A 267 7.56 -15.06 5.10
N ALA A 268 6.59 -14.25 4.72
CA ALA A 268 6.13 -13.13 5.54
C ALA A 268 5.44 -13.60 6.83
N THR A 269 4.54 -14.57 6.72
CA THR A 269 3.76 -15.06 7.87
C THR A 269 4.64 -15.81 8.86
N ASP A 270 5.58 -16.63 8.38
CA ASP A 270 6.54 -17.33 9.24
C ASP A 270 7.47 -16.34 9.96
N TYR A 271 7.97 -15.33 9.24
CA TYR A 271 8.76 -14.26 9.86
C TYR A 271 7.97 -13.54 10.96
N LEU A 272 6.81 -12.97 10.61
CA LEU A 272 6.03 -12.15 11.54
C LEU A 272 5.56 -12.93 12.77
N MET A 273 5.14 -14.19 12.60
CA MET A 273 4.75 -15.06 13.70
C MET A 273 5.87 -15.23 14.75
N ASN A 274 7.13 -15.30 14.30
CA ASN A 274 8.28 -15.42 15.19
C ASN A 274 8.73 -14.05 15.74
N ALA A 275 8.66 -12.99 14.93
CA ALA A 275 9.07 -11.63 15.32
C ALA A 275 8.17 -11.02 16.41
N VAL A 276 6.86 -11.28 16.35
CA VAL A 276 5.90 -10.81 17.36
C VAL A 276 5.91 -11.63 18.65
N ASN A 277 6.45 -12.87 18.61
CA ASN A 277 6.54 -13.78 19.76
C ASN A 277 7.98 -14.27 19.96
N PRO A 278 8.90 -13.42 20.45
CA PRO A 278 10.32 -13.79 20.57
C PRO A 278 10.56 -15.00 21.47
N GLU A 279 9.76 -15.19 22.53
CA GLU A 279 9.87 -16.35 23.43
C GLU A 279 9.54 -17.69 22.72
N ALA A 280 8.65 -17.67 21.72
CA ALA A 280 8.31 -18.85 20.93
C ALA A 280 9.41 -19.20 19.90
N ALA A 281 10.12 -18.19 19.40
CA ALA A 281 11.25 -18.38 18.48
C ALA A 281 12.44 -19.05 19.16
N VAL A 282 12.76 -18.67 20.41
CA VAL A 282 13.83 -19.29 21.23
C VAL A 282 13.54 -20.76 21.56
N LYS A 283 12.25 -21.13 21.77
CA LYS A 283 11.84 -22.52 22.03
C LYS A 283 12.00 -23.45 20.81
N LYS A 284 11.87 -22.93 19.58
CA LYS A 284 12.06 -23.72 18.35
C LYS A 284 13.53 -24.00 18.04
N THR A 285 14.42 -23.04 18.30
CA THR A 285 15.86 -23.22 18.11
C THR A 285 16.48 -24.10 19.20
N GLY A 286 15.96 -24.05 20.43
CA GLY A 286 16.40 -24.94 21.53
C GLY A 286 16.02 -26.41 21.41
N LYS A 287 15.15 -26.79 20.45
CA LYS A 287 14.79 -28.20 20.16
C LYS A 287 15.55 -28.82 19.00
N ALA A 288 16.37 -28.06 18.26
CA ALA A 288 17.15 -28.55 17.13
C ALA A 288 18.60 -28.93 17.50
N GLY A 289 18.94 -28.87 18.79
CA GLY A 289 20.27 -29.20 19.32
C GLY A 289 20.17 -30.08 20.55
N LYS A 290 19.64 -31.28 20.37
CA LYS A 290 19.81 -32.43 21.28
C LYS A 290 19.32 -33.67 20.54
N ASP A 291 20.20 -34.22 19.73
CA ASP A 291 20.28 -35.66 19.48
C ASP A 291 21.79 -35.93 19.47
N ASP A 292 22.26 -36.53 20.56
CA ASP A 292 23.58 -37.18 20.69
C ASP A 292 23.57 -38.50 19.89
#